data_AF-A0A7K3YII1-F1
#
_entry.id   AF-A0A7K3YII1-F1
#
_cell.length_a   1.000
_cell.length_b   1.000
_cell.length_c   1.000
_cell.angle_alpha   90.00
_cell.angle_beta   90.00
_cell.angle_gamma   90.00
#
_symmetry.space_group_name_H-M   'P 1'
#
loop_
_entity.id
_entity.type
_entity.pdbx_description
1 polymer ?
#
loop_
_entity_poly.entity_id
_entity_poly.type
_entity_poly.pdbx_seq_one_letter_code
_entity_poly.pdbx_strand_id
1 'polypeptide(L)'
;MQSETDGGERRVYLDIEFGYVYGTCRAVMMPIEIGAIAHNPEDDSIRYMAERFCYDIDVEIWKKVTDECGRTVGVATAVANMGRGEYRKPYDHFYRLPGDGTPVAKTTAQNAFTDLRLFMESIVPTVKARAIVVFAADMEKRAFRSAGFSLDGCMLVDLQRDIRRHFRMKQVLSLDRLARLIDFSTDGSTIASTHFRYPVPQEYRHLLDAHRGMGDAARTFLLAREFQEKLPHLEERIHGLIRTCEGES
;
A
#
# COMPACT_ATOMS: atom_id res chain seq x y z
N MET A 1 -15.77 -37.97 15.49
CA MET A 1 -14.75 -37.01 15.97
C MET A 1 -14.65 -35.95 14.89
N GLN A 2 -14.83 -34.69 15.28
CA GLN A 2 -15.25 -33.57 14.43
C GLN A 2 -14.31 -33.28 13.27
N SER A 3 -14.91 -32.96 12.13
CA SER A 3 -14.32 -32.29 10.98
C SER A 3 -13.80 -30.93 11.41
N GLU A 4 -12.48 -30.74 11.36
CA GLU A 4 -11.88 -29.40 11.34
C GLU A 4 -12.38 -28.70 10.07
N THR A 5 -13.31 -27.77 10.27
CA THR A 5 -13.57 -26.73 9.29
C THR A 5 -12.27 -25.97 9.12
N ASP A 6 -11.63 -26.12 7.95
CA ASP A 6 -10.52 -25.30 7.49
C ASP A 6 -11.02 -23.85 7.36
N GLY A 7 -11.06 -23.16 8.50
CA GLY A 7 -11.41 -21.74 8.59
C GLY A 7 -10.29 -20.98 7.91
N GLY A 8 -10.63 -20.22 6.87
CA GLY A 8 -9.64 -19.53 6.04
C GLY A 8 -8.59 -18.77 6.88
N GLU A 9 -7.36 -18.73 6.39
CA GLU A 9 -6.29 -18.04 7.10
C GLU A 9 -6.57 -16.53 7.18
N ARG A 10 -6.48 -15.95 8.38
CA ARG A 10 -6.60 -14.50 8.57
C ARG A 10 -5.39 -13.78 7.98
N ARG A 11 -5.68 -12.74 7.20
CA ARG A 11 -4.69 -11.98 6.43
C ARG A 11 -4.81 -10.49 6.72
N VAL A 12 -3.67 -9.82 6.68
CA VAL A 12 -3.58 -8.35 6.71
C VAL A 12 -3.08 -7.88 5.35
N TYR A 13 -3.81 -7.00 4.71
CA TYR A 13 -3.46 -6.34 3.46
C TYR A 13 -2.96 -4.94 3.82
N LEU A 14 -1.72 -4.60 3.46
CA LEU A 14 -1.17 -3.30 3.83
C LEU A 14 -0.42 -2.63 2.68
N ASP A 15 -0.32 -1.32 2.79
CA ASP A 15 0.51 -0.46 1.95
C ASP A 15 1.14 0.64 2.81
N ILE A 16 2.41 0.96 2.52
CA ILE A 16 3.19 1.96 3.26
C ILE A 16 3.61 3.05 2.28
N GLU A 17 3.24 4.29 2.62
CA GLU A 17 3.69 5.46 1.88
C GLU A 17 5.00 5.96 2.46
N PHE A 18 5.93 6.33 1.58
CA PHE A 18 7.26 6.79 1.94
C PHE A 18 7.53 8.21 1.44
N GLY A 19 8.27 8.97 2.24
CA GLY A 19 8.86 10.25 1.86
C GLY A 19 10.38 10.21 1.98
N TYR A 20 11.07 11.00 1.17
CA TYR A 20 12.49 11.29 1.39
C TYR A 20 12.62 12.60 2.14
N VAL A 21 13.47 12.68 3.15
CA VAL A 21 13.69 13.95 3.86
C VAL A 21 14.28 14.97 2.88
N TYR A 22 13.59 16.10 2.75
CA TYR A 22 13.91 17.15 1.81
C TYR A 22 15.29 17.77 2.09
N GLY A 23 16.09 17.96 1.05
CA GLY A 23 17.44 18.49 1.17
C GLY A 23 18.51 17.46 1.57
N THR A 24 18.17 16.17 1.69
CA THR A 24 19.13 15.06 1.89
C THR A 24 19.59 14.41 0.59
N CYS A 25 19.19 14.91 -0.57
CA CYS A 25 19.43 14.27 -1.87
C CYS A 25 18.97 12.81 -1.88
N ARG A 26 17.84 12.51 -1.24
CA ARG A 26 17.25 11.16 -1.11
C ARG A 26 18.10 10.16 -0.32
N ALA A 27 19.05 10.63 0.48
CA ALA A 27 19.84 9.77 1.36
C ALA A 27 19.05 9.25 2.57
N VAL A 28 17.99 9.96 2.98
CA VAL A 28 17.17 9.60 4.14
C VAL A 28 15.72 9.42 3.70
N MET A 29 15.20 8.21 3.86
CA MET A 29 13.80 7.83 3.60
C MET A 29 13.12 7.53 4.93
N MET A 30 11.83 7.82 5.04
CA MET A 30 11.00 7.45 6.17
C MET A 30 9.58 7.07 5.74
N PRO A 31 8.88 6.19 6.48
CA PRO A 31 7.45 6.00 6.30
C PRO A 31 6.72 7.28 6.71
N ILE A 32 5.65 7.62 6.00
CA ILE A 32 4.82 8.81 6.27
C ILE A 32 3.36 8.46 6.56
N GLU A 33 2.90 7.31 6.07
CA GLU A 33 1.57 6.77 6.30
C GLU A 33 1.60 5.24 6.10
N ILE A 34 0.77 4.52 6.85
CA ILE A 34 0.48 3.10 6.64
C ILE A 34 -1.03 2.90 6.67
N GLY A 35 -1.54 2.10 5.74
CA GLY A 35 -2.90 1.58 5.78
C GLY A 35 -2.90 0.07 5.81
N ALA A 36 -3.84 -0.50 6.57
CA ALA A 36 -3.99 -1.93 6.71
C ALA A 36 -5.48 -2.34 6.79
N ILE A 37 -5.83 -3.42 6.10
CA ILE A 37 -7.11 -4.10 6.21
C ILE A 37 -6.87 -5.52 6.71
N ALA A 38 -7.46 -5.87 7.84
CA ALA A 38 -7.52 -7.26 8.29
C ALA A 38 -8.83 -7.89 7.81
N HIS A 39 -8.75 -9.08 7.22
CA HIS A 39 -9.92 -9.84 6.79
C HIS A 39 -10.10 -11.09 7.64
N ASN A 40 -11.31 -11.28 8.16
CA ASN A 40 -11.73 -12.49 8.83
C ASN A 40 -12.60 -13.32 7.86
N PRO A 41 -12.11 -14.43 7.31
CA PRO A 41 -12.86 -15.21 6.35
C PRO A 41 -14.01 -16.03 6.97
N GLU A 42 -14.02 -16.20 8.30
CA GLU A 42 -15.09 -16.94 9.00
C GLU A 42 -16.46 -16.25 8.90
N ASP A 43 -16.48 -14.92 8.96
CA ASP A 43 -17.69 -14.09 8.92
C ASP A 43 -17.66 -13.04 7.80
N ASP A 44 -16.68 -13.14 6.90
CA ASP A 44 -16.38 -12.17 5.84
C ASP A 44 -16.34 -10.71 6.33
N SER A 45 -15.89 -10.49 7.57
CA SER A 45 -15.73 -9.15 8.12
C SER A 45 -14.35 -8.58 7.85
N ILE A 46 -14.27 -7.25 7.79
CA ILE A 46 -13.00 -6.53 7.66
C ILE A 46 -12.83 -5.50 8.77
N ARG A 47 -11.57 -5.24 9.12
CA ARG A 47 -11.17 -4.18 10.02
C ARG A 47 -10.15 -3.29 9.35
N TYR A 48 -10.39 -1.99 9.39
CA TYR A 48 -9.49 -0.95 8.90
C TYR A 48 -8.58 -0.49 10.04
N MET A 49 -7.30 -0.31 9.76
CA MET A 49 -6.30 0.27 10.67
C MET A 49 -5.39 1.18 9.84
N ALA A 50 -5.14 2.41 10.30
CA ALA A 50 -4.24 3.33 9.61
C ALA A 50 -3.44 4.14 10.62
N GLU A 51 -2.24 4.54 10.24
CA GLU A 51 -1.41 5.44 11.02
C GLU A 51 -0.67 6.41 10.11
N ARG A 52 -0.51 7.65 10.59
CA ARG A 52 0.30 8.69 9.94
C ARG A 52 1.48 9.00 10.83
N PHE A 53 2.69 8.91 10.28
CA PHE A 53 3.93 9.17 11.02
C PHE A 53 4.24 10.67 10.96
N CYS A 54 3.67 11.42 11.90
CA CYS A 54 3.69 12.88 11.90
C CYS A 54 4.92 13.43 12.65
N TYR A 55 5.95 13.77 11.89
CA TYR A 55 7.15 14.43 12.40
C TYR A 55 7.29 15.85 11.85
N ASP A 56 7.87 16.75 12.64
CA ASP A 56 8.23 18.09 12.20
C ASP A 56 9.50 18.06 11.33
N ILE A 57 9.36 17.49 10.14
CA ILE A 57 10.41 17.42 9.13
C ILE A 57 9.80 17.54 7.73
N ASP A 58 10.46 18.32 6.87
CA ASP A 58 10.03 18.44 5.47
C ASP A 58 10.45 17.20 4.69
N VAL A 59 9.49 16.58 3.98
CA VAL A 59 9.68 15.39 3.14
C VAL A 59 9.25 15.67 1.70
N GLU A 60 10.01 15.14 0.75
CA GLU A 60 9.67 15.07 -0.67
C GLU A 60 8.65 13.95 -0.89
N ILE A 61 7.48 14.31 -1.39
CA ILE A 61 6.43 13.39 -1.83
C ILE A 61 6.39 13.40 -3.35
N TRP A 62 6.42 12.21 -3.92
CA TRP A 62 6.50 11.97 -5.35
C TRP A 62 5.19 11.37 -5.82
N LYS A 63 4.46 12.08 -6.68
CA LYS A 63 3.23 11.57 -7.28
C LYS A 63 3.43 11.36 -8.77
N LYS A 64 3.18 10.14 -9.23
CA LYS A 64 3.13 9.85 -10.66
C LYS A 64 1.96 10.62 -11.26
N VAL A 65 2.23 11.39 -12.32
CA VAL A 65 1.20 11.98 -13.16
C VAL A 65 0.89 10.94 -14.23
N THR A 66 -0.35 10.49 -14.31
CA THR A 66 -0.81 9.51 -15.29
C THR A 66 -1.75 10.14 -16.31
N ASP A 67 -1.74 9.63 -17.53
CA ASP A 67 -2.77 9.94 -18.53
C ASP A 67 -4.07 9.15 -18.26
N GLU A 68 -5.10 9.39 -19.08
CA GLU A 68 -6.40 8.72 -18.99
C GLU A 68 -6.27 7.19 -19.08
N CYS A 69 -5.31 6.70 -19.87
CA CYS A 69 -4.98 5.29 -20.03
C CYS A 69 -4.19 4.70 -18.84
N GLY A 70 -3.78 5.52 -17.88
CA GLY A 70 -3.00 5.11 -16.71
C GLY A 70 -1.50 4.96 -16.99
N ARG A 71 -1.00 5.46 -18.12
CA ARG A 71 0.44 5.51 -18.43
C ARG A 71 1.05 6.70 -17.70
N THR A 72 2.24 6.51 -17.12
CA THR A 72 2.93 7.60 -16.41
C THR A 72 3.50 8.61 -17.41
N VAL A 73 3.03 9.85 -17.36
CA VAL A 73 3.45 10.97 -18.24
C VAL A 73 4.36 11.96 -17.53
N GLY A 74 4.52 11.85 -16.21
CA GLY A 74 5.43 12.70 -15.45
C GLY A 74 5.45 12.35 -13.97
N VAL A 75 6.20 13.14 -13.21
CA VAL A 75 6.21 13.08 -11.74
C VAL A 75 6.06 14.49 -11.19
N ALA A 76 5.07 14.68 -10.35
CA ALA A 76 4.94 15.88 -9.54
C ALA A 76 5.67 15.65 -8.21
N THR A 77 6.67 16.48 -7.93
CA THR A 77 7.36 16.50 -6.64
C THR A 77 6.86 17.68 -5.82
N ALA A 78 6.41 17.40 -4.61
CA ALA A 78 5.99 18.40 -3.66
C ALA A 78 6.68 18.17 -2.32
N VAL A 79 6.88 19.24 -1.56
CA VAL A 79 7.38 19.15 -0.19
C VAL A 79 6.19 19.21 0.78
N ALA A 80 6.22 18.37 1.80
CA ALA A 80 5.22 18.34 2.86
C ALA A 80 5.89 18.23 4.22
N ASN A 81 5.25 18.78 5.24
CA ASN A 81 5.60 18.54 6.63
C ASN A 81 4.34 18.10 7.38
N MET A 82 4.34 16.85 7.81
CA MET A 82 3.18 16.24 8.45
C MET A 82 2.97 16.77 9.87
N GLY A 83 4.04 17.06 10.61
CA GLY A 83 3.97 17.63 11.97
C GLY A 83 3.38 19.04 12.00
N ARG A 84 3.62 19.85 10.96
CA ARG A 84 3.07 21.22 10.82
C ARG A 84 1.79 21.29 10.00
N GLY A 85 1.32 20.16 9.44
CA GLY A 85 0.15 20.13 8.58
C GLY A 85 0.32 20.91 7.27
N GLU A 86 1.56 21.05 6.80
CA GLU A 86 1.88 21.80 5.58
C GLU A 86 2.03 20.85 4.40
N TYR A 87 1.33 21.11 3.31
CA TYR A 87 1.34 20.26 2.12
C TYR A 87 1.58 21.12 0.87
N ARG A 88 2.12 20.50 -0.18
CA ARG A 88 2.31 21.13 -1.51
C ARG A 88 3.22 22.35 -1.49
N LYS A 89 4.21 22.37 -0.61
CA LYS A 89 5.28 23.37 -0.69
C LYS A 89 6.06 23.19 -2.00
N PRO A 90 6.51 24.28 -2.64
CA PRO A 90 7.35 24.21 -3.83
C PRO A 90 8.61 23.40 -3.55
N TYR A 91 8.94 22.51 -4.48
CA TYR A 91 10.19 21.77 -4.45
C TYR A 91 11.30 22.60 -5.12
N ASP A 92 12.37 22.86 -4.39
CA ASP A 92 13.62 23.43 -4.89
C ASP A 92 14.70 22.35 -4.90
N HIS A 93 15.10 21.95 -6.10
CA HIS A 93 16.13 20.94 -6.33
C HIS A 93 17.51 21.30 -5.74
N PHE A 94 17.79 22.59 -5.52
CA PHE A 94 19.07 23.07 -4.98
C PHE A 94 19.08 23.17 -3.46
N TYR A 95 17.94 23.06 -2.81
CA TYR A 95 17.85 23.10 -1.36
C TYR A 95 18.64 21.96 -0.72
N ARG A 96 19.39 22.29 0.34
CA ARG A 96 20.15 21.34 1.15
C ARG A 96 19.89 21.63 2.62
N LEU A 97 19.85 20.57 3.43
CA LEU A 97 19.76 20.75 4.87
C LEU A 97 21.02 21.48 5.39
N PRO A 98 20.87 22.54 6.19
CA PRO A 98 22.01 23.22 6.79
C PRO A 98 22.63 22.38 7.92
N GLY A 99 23.93 22.55 8.14
CA GLY A 99 24.63 22.07 9.33
C GLY A 99 24.42 20.57 9.65
N ASP A 100 23.90 20.31 10.85
CA ASP A 100 23.60 18.99 11.42
C ASP A 100 22.24 18.42 11.00
N GLY A 101 21.57 19.04 10.01
CA GLY A 101 20.24 18.62 9.59
C GLY A 101 20.17 17.18 9.08
N THR A 102 21.23 16.64 8.47
CA THR A 102 21.24 15.23 8.01
C THR A 102 21.26 14.22 9.17
N PRO A 103 22.13 14.35 10.19
CA PRO A 103 22.00 13.58 11.43
C PRO A 103 20.60 13.65 12.06
N VAL A 104 20.03 14.85 12.21
CA VAL A 104 18.68 15.04 12.79
C VAL A 104 17.61 14.34 11.94
N ALA A 105 17.72 14.42 10.61
CA ALA A 105 16.85 13.71 9.69
C ALA A 105 16.90 12.20 9.86
N LYS A 106 18.10 11.62 10.03
CA LYS A 106 18.27 10.19 10.27
C LYS A 106 17.63 9.75 11.59
N THR A 107 17.81 10.52 12.66
CA THR A 107 17.17 10.23 13.95
C THR A 107 15.64 10.30 13.83
N THR A 108 15.12 11.30 13.14
CA THR A 108 13.67 11.44 12.89
C THR A 108 13.12 10.27 12.08
N ALA A 109 13.82 9.87 11.02
CA ALA A 109 13.44 8.70 10.23
C ALA A 109 13.46 7.41 11.06
N GLN A 110 14.45 7.25 11.95
CA GLN A 110 14.54 6.10 12.85
C GLN A 110 13.35 6.04 13.84
N ASN A 111 12.90 7.20 14.33
CA ASN A 111 11.71 7.25 15.17
C ASN A 111 10.46 6.83 14.37
N ALA A 112 10.29 7.30 13.14
CA ALA A 112 9.18 6.88 12.28
C ALA A 112 9.20 5.37 11.96
N PHE A 113 10.38 4.77 11.76
CA PHE A 113 10.50 3.32 11.64
C PHE A 113 10.21 2.58 12.95
N THR A 114 10.49 3.20 14.10
CA THR A 114 10.13 2.63 15.42
C THR A 114 8.61 2.62 15.59
N ASP A 115 7.93 3.71 15.22
CA ASP A 115 6.45 3.77 15.24
C ASP A 115 5.85 2.75 14.28
N LEU A 116 6.42 2.59 13.08
CA LEU A 116 6.00 1.53 12.14
C LEU A 116 6.10 0.14 12.79
N ARG A 117 7.18 -0.16 13.53
CA ARG A 117 7.29 -1.42 14.26
C ARG A 117 6.18 -1.58 15.29
N LEU A 118 5.92 -0.55 16.09
CA LEU A 118 4.87 -0.57 17.13
C LEU A 118 3.49 -0.78 16.52
N PHE A 119 3.19 -0.12 15.40
CA PHE A 119 1.96 -0.34 14.64
C PHE A 119 1.83 -1.82 14.23
N MET A 120 2.86 -2.38 13.60
CA MET A 120 2.85 -3.77 13.13
C MET A 120 2.73 -4.79 14.29
N GLU A 121 3.45 -4.55 15.40
CA GLU A 121 3.38 -5.35 16.63
C GLU A 121 1.99 -5.26 17.29
N SER A 122 1.26 -4.16 17.10
CA SER A 122 -0.11 -4.00 17.61
C SER A 122 -1.15 -4.76 16.77
N ILE A 123 -0.99 -4.81 15.44
CA ILE A 123 -2.02 -5.38 14.55
C ILE A 123 -1.86 -6.89 14.37
N VAL A 124 -0.65 -7.37 14.08
CA VAL A 124 -0.41 -8.76 13.61
C VAL A 124 -0.83 -9.78 14.66
N PRO A 125 -0.45 -9.65 15.95
CA PRO A 125 -0.92 -10.54 17.00
C PRO A 125 -2.41 -10.38 17.29
N THR A 126 -2.93 -9.15 17.28
CA THR A 126 -4.33 -8.85 17.61
C THR A 126 -5.31 -9.52 16.66
N VAL A 127 -5.01 -9.51 15.36
CA VAL A 127 -5.86 -10.18 14.35
C VAL A 127 -5.43 -11.62 14.09
N LYS A 128 -4.36 -12.09 14.75
CA LYS A 128 -3.75 -13.42 14.56
C LYS A 128 -3.41 -13.67 13.09
N ALA A 129 -2.82 -12.68 12.42
CA ALA A 129 -2.51 -12.77 11.00
C ALA A 129 -1.50 -13.90 10.73
N ARG A 130 -1.78 -14.75 9.73
CA ARG A 130 -0.85 -15.75 9.22
C ARG A 130 -0.05 -15.25 8.02
N ALA A 131 -0.59 -14.26 7.32
CA ALA A 131 0.09 -13.59 6.24
C ALA A 131 -0.18 -12.08 6.25
N ILE A 132 0.87 -11.33 5.90
CA ILE A 132 0.83 -9.95 5.47
C ILE A 132 0.90 -9.97 3.95
N VAL A 133 -0.09 -9.39 3.29
CA VAL A 133 -0.18 -9.27 1.83
C VAL A 133 0.06 -7.82 1.45
N VAL A 134 1.03 -7.61 0.56
CA VAL A 134 1.35 -6.30 0.00
C VAL A 134 1.29 -6.40 -1.51
N PHE A 135 1.06 -5.28 -2.20
CA PHE A 135 1.00 -5.32 -3.66
C PHE A 135 2.38 -5.65 -4.25
N ALA A 136 3.44 -4.95 -3.85
CA ALA A 136 4.80 -5.18 -4.36
C ALA A 136 5.85 -5.06 -3.24
N ALA A 137 6.37 -6.19 -2.77
CA ALA A 137 6.96 -6.29 -1.43
C ALA A 137 8.36 -5.68 -1.22
N ASP A 138 9.01 -5.11 -2.24
CA ASP A 138 10.41 -4.69 -2.14
C ASP A 138 10.62 -3.49 -1.20
N MET A 139 9.66 -2.57 -1.14
CA MET A 139 9.71 -1.42 -0.24
C MET A 139 9.33 -1.82 1.18
N GLU A 140 8.29 -2.62 1.37
CA GLU A 140 7.81 -3.05 2.69
C GLU A 140 8.84 -3.97 3.35
N LYS A 141 9.50 -4.85 2.58
CA LYS A 141 10.64 -5.64 3.09
C LYS A 141 11.77 -4.76 3.61
N ARG A 142 12.08 -3.67 2.92
CA ARG A 142 13.09 -2.71 3.38
C ARG A 142 12.63 -2.01 4.65
N ALA A 143 11.38 -1.56 4.67
CA ALA A 143 10.79 -0.88 5.81
C ALA A 143 10.75 -1.76 7.07
N PHE A 144 10.33 -3.02 6.97
CA PHE A 144 10.34 -3.94 8.11
C PHE A 144 11.74 -4.21 8.64
N ARG A 145 12.75 -4.34 7.75
CA ARG A 145 14.14 -4.46 8.18
C ARG A 145 14.64 -3.20 8.90
N SER A 146 14.33 -2.01 8.37
CA SER A 146 14.68 -0.73 8.99
C SER A 146 13.97 -0.49 10.33
N ALA A 147 12.72 -0.96 10.43
CA ALA A 147 11.92 -0.93 11.65
C ALA A 147 12.37 -1.96 12.70
N GLY A 148 13.09 -3.00 12.30
CA GLY A 148 13.40 -4.14 13.18
C GLY A 148 12.16 -5.00 13.48
N PHE A 149 11.15 -4.97 12.61
CA PHE A 149 9.94 -5.80 12.75
C PHE A 149 10.22 -7.23 12.29
N SER A 150 9.90 -8.22 13.13
CA SER A 150 10.05 -9.64 12.79
C SER A 150 8.81 -10.18 12.06
N LEU A 151 9.04 -10.99 11.03
CA LEU A 151 8.01 -11.74 10.32
C LEU A 151 7.86 -13.18 10.86
N ASP A 152 8.50 -13.50 12.00
CA ASP A 152 8.43 -14.86 12.55
C ASP A 152 6.98 -15.28 12.81
N GLY A 153 6.57 -16.41 12.24
CA GLY A 153 5.20 -16.92 12.34
C GLY A 153 4.18 -16.22 11.43
N CYS A 154 4.60 -15.27 10.58
CA CYS A 154 3.76 -14.58 9.60
C CYS A 154 4.42 -14.49 8.22
N MET A 155 3.76 -15.01 7.18
CA MET A 155 4.28 -14.93 5.82
C MET A 155 4.16 -13.50 5.26
N LEU A 156 5.12 -13.08 4.43
CA LEU A 156 4.98 -11.88 3.60
C LEU A 156 4.72 -12.28 2.15
N VAL A 157 3.53 -11.95 1.65
CA VAL A 157 3.03 -12.28 0.32
C VAL A 157 3.14 -11.07 -0.60
N ASP A 158 3.70 -11.29 -1.79
CA ASP A 158 3.86 -10.31 -2.85
C ASP A 158 2.84 -10.58 -3.94
N LEU A 159 1.70 -9.89 -3.88
CA LEU A 159 0.55 -10.17 -4.73
C LEU A 159 0.85 -9.90 -6.21
N GLN A 160 1.60 -8.84 -6.53
CA GLN A 160 2.00 -8.52 -7.90
C GLN A 160 2.86 -9.63 -8.49
N ARG A 161 3.80 -10.18 -7.70
CA ARG A 161 4.63 -11.31 -8.14
C ARG A 161 3.82 -12.57 -8.37
N ASP A 162 2.85 -12.86 -7.52
CA ASP A 162 1.99 -14.04 -7.64
C ASP A 162 1.08 -13.94 -8.87
N ILE A 163 0.43 -12.79 -9.09
CA ILE A 163 -0.36 -12.52 -10.31
C ILE A 163 0.51 -12.65 -11.56
N ARG A 164 1.69 -12.01 -11.59
CA ARG A 164 2.61 -12.08 -12.74
C ARG A 164 2.97 -13.52 -13.08
N ARG A 165 3.28 -14.33 -12.06
CA ARG A 165 3.64 -15.75 -12.22
C ARG A 165 2.47 -16.57 -12.74
N HIS A 166 1.30 -16.36 -12.16
CA HIS A 166 0.09 -17.09 -12.52
C HIS A 166 -0.25 -16.89 -14.01
N PHE A 167 -0.30 -15.64 -14.48
CA PHE A 167 -0.62 -15.29 -15.86
C PHE A 167 0.59 -15.31 -16.82
N ARG A 168 1.76 -15.77 -16.37
CA ARG A 168 3.00 -15.85 -17.16
C ARG A 168 3.37 -14.54 -17.88
N MET A 169 3.11 -13.41 -17.22
CA MET A 169 3.27 -12.09 -17.84
C MET A 169 4.75 -11.69 -17.92
N LYS A 170 5.16 -11.13 -19.06
CA LYS A 170 6.52 -10.57 -19.24
C LYS A 170 6.75 -9.30 -18.43
N GLN A 171 5.70 -8.49 -18.27
CA GLN A 171 5.73 -7.24 -17.51
C GLN A 171 4.78 -7.31 -16.32
N VAL A 172 5.11 -6.59 -15.24
CA VAL A 172 4.21 -6.42 -14.11
C VAL A 172 3.12 -5.40 -14.46
N LEU A 173 1.90 -5.64 -14.01
CA LEU A 173 0.84 -4.64 -14.04
C LEU A 173 0.92 -3.76 -12.78
N SER A 174 0.61 -2.48 -12.90
CA SER A 174 0.47 -1.58 -11.76
C SER A 174 -0.81 -1.88 -10.97
N LEU A 175 -0.84 -1.46 -9.70
CA LEU A 175 -2.04 -1.56 -8.88
C LEU A 175 -3.20 -0.79 -9.51
N ASP A 176 -2.95 0.41 -10.05
CA ASP A 176 -3.99 1.21 -10.73
C ASP A 176 -4.64 0.43 -11.89
N ARG A 177 -3.84 -0.28 -12.68
CA ARG A 177 -4.35 -1.04 -13.83
C ARG A 177 -5.15 -2.26 -13.39
N LEU A 178 -4.68 -2.97 -12.36
CA LEU A 178 -5.38 -4.12 -11.79
C LEU A 178 -6.64 -3.71 -11.02
N ALA A 179 -6.62 -2.58 -10.31
CA ALA A 179 -7.77 -2.01 -9.63
C ALA A 179 -8.88 -1.63 -10.62
N ARG A 180 -8.53 -0.97 -11.75
CA ARG A 180 -9.50 -0.75 -12.85
C ARG A 180 -10.03 -2.06 -13.41
N LEU A 181 -9.18 -3.08 -13.53
CA LEU A 181 -9.55 -4.39 -14.06
C LEU A 181 -10.44 -5.20 -13.12
N ILE A 182 -10.61 -4.84 -11.85
CA ILE A 182 -11.58 -5.46 -10.95
C ILE A 182 -12.77 -4.55 -10.66
N ASP A 183 -12.96 -3.50 -11.47
CA ASP A 183 -13.95 -2.44 -11.23
C ASP A 183 -13.88 -1.86 -9.81
N PHE A 184 -12.66 -1.67 -9.29
CA PHE A 184 -12.48 -1.09 -7.98
C PHE A 184 -13.17 0.27 -7.93
N SER A 185 -14.03 0.46 -6.92
CA SER A 185 -14.74 1.70 -6.69
C SER A 185 -14.86 1.99 -5.20
N THR A 186 -14.97 3.28 -4.88
CA THR A 186 -15.34 3.74 -3.56
C THR A 186 -16.33 4.90 -3.68
N ASP A 187 -17.43 4.82 -2.92
CA ASP A 187 -18.43 5.90 -2.81
C ASP A 187 -18.27 6.68 -1.49
N GLY A 188 -17.14 6.50 -0.81
CA GLY A 188 -16.87 7.05 0.51
C GLY A 188 -17.51 6.26 1.66
N SER A 189 -18.61 5.53 1.43
CA SER A 189 -19.25 4.68 2.45
C SER A 189 -18.96 3.18 2.27
N THR A 190 -18.41 2.83 1.12
CA THR A 190 -18.17 1.47 0.67
C THR A 190 -16.87 1.41 -0.14
N ILE A 191 -16.16 0.28 -0.06
CA ILE A 191 -15.22 -0.17 -1.09
C ILE A 191 -15.82 -1.38 -1.84
N ALA A 192 -15.68 -1.42 -3.15
CA ALA A 192 -16.22 -2.50 -3.96
C ALA A 192 -15.28 -2.89 -5.11
N SER A 193 -15.37 -4.15 -5.52
CA SER A 193 -14.89 -4.69 -6.78
C SER A 193 -16.07 -5.33 -7.52
N THR A 194 -15.81 -5.99 -8.65
CA THR A 194 -16.84 -6.69 -9.42
C THR A 194 -17.67 -7.66 -8.57
N HIS A 195 -17.05 -8.40 -7.66
CA HIS A 195 -17.73 -9.45 -6.91
C HIS A 195 -17.86 -9.21 -5.41
N PHE A 196 -17.19 -8.20 -4.86
CA PHE A 196 -17.12 -7.97 -3.41
C PHE A 196 -17.45 -6.54 -3.04
N ARG A 197 -18.08 -6.36 -1.87
CA ARG A 197 -18.49 -5.06 -1.37
C ARG A 197 -18.40 -5.02 0.16
N TYR A 198 -17.77 -3.97 0.69
CA TYR A 198 -17.60 -3.80 2.13
C TYR A 198 -17.87 -2.38 2.61
N PRO A 199 -18.50 -2.22 3.79
CA PRO A 199 -18.75 -0.90 4.37
C PRO A 199 -17.46 -0.27 4.89
N VAL A 200 -17.39 1.06 4.78
CA VAL A 200 -16.29 1.89 5.27
C VAL A 200 -16.78 2.73 6.45
N PRO A 201 -16.22 2.54 7.65
CA PRO A 201 -16.52 3.38 8.81
C PRO A 201 -16.17 4.86 8.54
N GLN A 202 -16.92 5.77 9.15
CA GLN A 202 -16.84 7.21 8.84
C GLN A 202 -15.42 7.78 9.02
N GLU A 203 -14.69 7.29 10.01
CA GLU A 203 -13.34 7.70 10.35
C GLU A 203 -12.30 7.35 9.27
N TYR A 204 -12.55 6.37 8.40
CA TYR A 204 -11.59 5.95 7.36
C TYR A 204 -11.88 6.52 5.97
N ARG A 205 -13.04 7.13 5.75
CA ARG A 205 -13.51 7.56 4.41
C ARG A 205 -12.54 8.50 3.70
N HIS A 206 -11.92 9.41 4.46
CA HIS A 206 -10.97 10.40 3.95
C HIS A 206 -9.57 9.83 3.65
N LEU A 207 -9.33 8.57 3.97
CA LEU A 207 -8.05 7.88 3.76
C LEU A 207 -8.07 6.96 2.53
N LEU A 208 -9.23 6.80 1.86
CA LEU A 208 -9.42 5.88 0.74
C LEU A 208 -9.05 6.44 -0.64
N ASP A 209 -8.56 7.68 -0.71
CA ASP A 209 -8.07 8.24 -1.97
C ASP A 209 -6.95 7.37 -2.56
N ALA A 210 -6.81 7.39 -3.89
CA ALA A 210 -5.67 6.79 -4.58
C ALA A 210 -4.34 7.36 -4.06
N HIS A 211 -3.31 6.51 -3.93
CA HIS A 211 -1.97 6.91 -3.46
C HIS A 211 -1.99 7.46 -2.02
N ARG A 212 -2.85 6.83 -1.22
CA ARG A 212 -2.82 6.83 0.23
C ARG A 212 -2.70 5.37 0.67
N GLY A 213 -2.01 5.13 1.77
CA GLY A 213 -1.73 3.76 2.22
C GLY A 213 -3.02 2.97 2.47
N MET A 214 -4.07 3.61 2.98
CA MET A 214 -5.36 2.92 3.19
C MET A 214 -6.11 2.64 1.87
N GLY A 215 -6.10 3.57 0.92
CA GLY A 215 -6.69 3.36 -0.40
C GLY A 215 -6.01 2.21 -1.16
N ASP A 216 -4.68 2.15 -1.13
CA ASP A 216 -3.91 1.12 -1.81
C ASP A 216 -3.95 -0.23 -1.08
N ALA A 217 -4.05 -0.24 0.26
CA ALA A 217 -4.39 -1.45 1.02
C ALA A 217 -5.78 -2.01 0.66
N ALA A 218 -6.79 -1.14 0.49
CA ALA A 218 -8.14 -1.53 0.08
C ALA A 218 -8.19 -2.14 -1.32
N ARG A 219 -7.46 -1.54 -2.26
CA ARG A 219 -7.31 -2.08 -3.62
C ARG A 219 -6.60 -3.42 -3.61
N THR A 220 -5.53 -3.54 -2.83
CA THR A 220 -4.77 -4.80 -2.68
C THR A 220 -5.65 -5.90 -2.09
N PHE A 221 -6.43 -5.59 -1.06
CA PHE A 221 -7.38 -6.52 -0.45
C PHE A 221 -8.40 -7.07 -1.46
N LEU A 222 -9.12 -6.17 -2.15
CA LEU A 222 -10.15 -6.58 -3.09
C LEU A 222 -9.55 -7.32 -4.29
N LEU A 223 -8.38 -6.89 -4.79
CA LEU A 223 -7.65 -7.59 -5.83
C LEU A 223 -7.26 -9.01 -5.40
N ALA A 224 -6.81 -9.19 -4.16
CA ALA A 224 -6.47 -10.51 -3.65
C ALA A 224 -7.69 -11.42 -3.56
N ARG A 225 -8.85 -10.90 -3.13
CA ARG A 225 -10.11 -11.68 -3.13
C ARG A 225 -10.51 -12.10 -4.53
N GLU A 226 -10.49 -11.16 -5.49
CA GLU A 226 -10.79 -11.46 -6.89
C GLU A 226 -9.84 -12.52 -7.45
N PHE A 227 -8.54 -12.41 -7.17
CA PHE A 227 -7.53 -13.37 -7.60
C PHE A 227 -7.68 -14.75 -6.96
N GLN A 228 -8.09 -14.82 -5.69
CA GLN A 228 -8.16 -16.07 -4.94
C GLN A 228 -9.47 -16.81 -5.15
N GLU A 229 -10.57 -16.09 -5.34
CA GLU A 229 -11.92 -16.65 -5.29
C GLU A 229 -12.71 -16.48 -6.59
N LYS A 230 -12.28 -15.58 -7.47
CA LYS A 230 -12.93 -15.28 -8.75
C LYS A 230 -11.94 -15.35 -9.92
N LEU A 231 -10.92 -16.20 -9.77
CA LEU A 231 -9.82 -16.34 -10.72
C LEU A 231 -10.27 -16.51 -12.19
N PRO A 232 -11.27 -17.36 -12.54
CA PRO A 232 -11.69 -17.49 -13.93
C PRO A 232 -12.19 -16.18 -14.55
N HIS A 233 -12.94 -15.38 -13.80
CA HIS A 233 -13.42 -14.07 -14.26
C HIS A 233 -12.27 -13.07 -14.39
N LEU A 234 -11.35 -13.07 -13.43
CA LEU A 234 -10.17 -12.21 -13.49
C LEU A 234 -9.27 -12.56 -14.70
N GLU A 235 -9.11 -13.85 -14.98
CA GLU A 235 -8.34 -14.36 -16.11
C GLU A 235 -8.90 -13.89 -17.45
N GLU A 236 -10.21 -13.98 -17.66
CA GLU A 236 -10.87 -13.48 -18.87
C GLU A 236 -10.57 -11.99 -19.10
N ARG A 237 -10.65 -11.18 -18.05
CA ARG A 237 -10.38 -9.73 -18.12
C ARG A 237 -8.91 -9.42 -18.39
N ILE A 238 -7.99 -10.15 -17.76
CA ILE A 238 -6.54 -9.99 -18.00
C ILE A 238 -6.18 -10.40 -19.42
N HIS A 239 -6.71 -11.50 -19.92
CA HIS A 239 -6.51 -11.91 -21.31
C HIS A 239 -7.08 -10.88 -22.31
N GLY A 240 -8.25 -10.32 -22.02
CA GLY A 240 -8.81 -9.21 -22.80
C GLY A 240 -7.84 -8.02 -22.86
N LEU A 241 -7.35 -7.59 -21.70
CA LEU A 241 -6.41 -6.49 -21.57
C LEU A 241 -5.08 -6.72 -22.32
N ILE A 242 -4.51 -7.93 -22.23
CA ILE A 242 -3.25 -8.28 -22.91
C ILE A 242 -3.45 -8.20 -24.43
N ARG A 243 -4.54 -8.78 -24.96
CA ARG A 243 -4.84 -8.75 -26.40
C ARG A 243 -4.99 -7.33 -26.94
N THR A 244 -5.66 -6.44 -26.20
CA THR A 244 -5.84 -5.04 -26.63
C THR A 244 -4.51 -4.28 -26.64
N CYS A 245 -3.63 -4.52 -25.67
CA CYS A 245 -2.35 -3.81 -25.59
C CYS A 245 -1.25 -4.36 -26.52
N GLU A 246 -1.30 -5.63 -26.90
CA GLU A 246 -0.39 -6.19 -27.92
C GLU A 246 -0.76 -5.73 -29.35
N GLY A 247 -1.97 -5.22 -29.57
CA GLY A 247 -2.41 -4.64 -30.86
C GLY A 247 -2.02 -3.17 -31.07
N GLU A 248 -1.46 -2.50 -30.06
CA GLU A 248 -1.03 -1.09 -30.12
C GLU A 248 0.50 -0.91 -30.21
N SER A 249 1.25 -1.99 -30.48
CA SER A 249 2.72 -2.00 -30.61
C SER A 249 3.17 -2.10 -32.06
#